data_AF-A0A1W9Q2S6-F1
#
_entry.id   AF-A0A1W9Q2S6-F1
#
_cell.length_a   1.000
_cell.length_b   1.000
_cell.length_c   1.000
_cell.angle_alpha   90.00
_cell.angle_beta   90.00
_cell.angle_gamma   90.00
#
_symmetry.space_group_name_H-M   'P 1'
#
loop_
_entity.id
_entity.type
_entity.pdbx_description
1 polymer ?
#
loop_
_entity_poly.entity_id
_entity_poly.type
_entity_poly.pdbx_seq_one_letter_code
_entity_poly.pdbx_strand_id
1 'polypeptide(L)'
;MPVFRKNIQKLPWQLKAFLLVAAFSLLACQAVTGVPEARVPESEPPASPVDESPTASPNPLELPDSDNQIEACLGDEIYHADENLCYTEDGSAIPLFIEMMSGDVAEGDENLLDEEYMLVVYEVDGNRISSPDFEDVADDLRVYQEDEQKHFAIWAYFAGIIPPENRENVTQYVITTDGLGGSLAAVAQSSDDPFEWALEVDIVDTSNIQELTFTLIHEYGHLLTLNAEQAPPNVEIFNNPDDDDLYAQAEYSCPTYFPGEGCMTDSAYLYQFYTQFWAGIYD
;
A
#
# COMPACT_ATOMS: atom_id res chain seq x y z
N MET A 1 -33.11 -49.63 -26.31
CA MET A 1 -32.38 -48.93 -27.39
C MET A 1 -30.88 -49.22 -27.24
N PRO A 2 -30.23 -49.88 -28.21
CA PRO A 2 -28.78 -50.06 -28.22
C PRO A 2 -28.10 -49.11 -29.21
N VAL A 3 -27.00 -48.45 -28.79
CA VAL A 3 -25.82 -47.97 -29.55
C VAL A 3 -25.06 -47.05 -28.60
N PHE A 4 -23.94 -47.52 -28.04
CA PHE A 4 -22.80 -46.74 -27.46
C PHE A 4 -21.82 -47.67 -26.69
N ARG A 5 -21.35 -48.76 -27.31
CA ARG A 5 -20.34 -49.66 -26.68
C ARG A 5 -19.32 -50.30 -27.63
N LYS A 6 -19.17 -49.76 -28.85
CA LYS A 6 -18.14 -50.16 -29.82
C LYS A 6 -17.49 -48.92 -30.45
N ASN A 7 -16.38 -48.43 -29.88
CA ASN A 7 -15.31 -47.74 -30.62
C ASN A 7 -14.08 -47.32 -29.78
N ILE A 8 -14.14 -47.27 -28.44
CA ILE A 8 -13.05 -46.77 -27.57
C ILE A 8 -11.67 -47.40 -27.89
N GLN A 9 -11.63 -48.69 -28.24
CA GLN A 9 -10.38 -49.39 -28.59
C GLN A 9 -9.67 -48.81 -29.83
N LYS A 10 -10.39 -48.20 -30.79
CA LYS A 10 -9.81 -47.67 -32.05
C LYS A 10 -9.29 -46.23 -31.97
N LEU A 11 -9.47 -45.51 -30.86
CA LEU A 11 -8.91 -44.16 -30.72
C LEU A 11 -7.38 -44.18 -30.75
N PRO A 12 -6.72 -43.16 -31.34
CA PRO A 12 -5.27 -43.01 -31.23
C PRO A 12 -4.87 -42.80 -29.77
N TRP A 13 -3.64 -43.20 -29.40
CA TRP A 13 -3.20 -43.23 -28.00
C TRP A 13 -3.23 -41.85 -27.34
N GLN A 14 -2.85 -40.78 -28.06
CA GLN A 14 -2.95 -39.39 -27.58
C GLN A 14 -4.38 -39.00 -27.18
N LEU A 15 -5.39 -39.40 -27.95
CA LEU A 15 -6.79 -39.08 -27.64
C LEU A 15 -7.34 -39.94 -26.48
N LYS A 16 -6.79 -41.14 -26.28
CA LYS A 16 -7.06 -41.94 -25.08
C LYS A 16 -6.44 -41.29 -23.84
N ALA A 17 -5.20 -40.80 -23.93
CA ALA A 17 -4.53 -40.09 -22.84
C ALA A 17 -5.26 -38.78 -22.49
N PHE A 18 -5.65 -37.98 -23.48
CA PHE A 18 -6.43 -36.76 -23.30
C PHE A 18 -7.77 -37.01 -22.57
N LEU A 19 -8.52 -38.03 -22.98
CA LEU A 19 -9.77 -38.42 -22.30
C LEU A 19 -9.54 -38.94 -20.87
N LEU A 20 -8.38 -39.56 -20.60
CA LEU A 20 -8.00 -40.02 -19.26
C LEU A 20 -7.65 -38.85 -18.34
N VAL A 21 -6.87 -37.88 -18.83
CA VAL A 21 -6.53 -36.64 -18.13
C VAL A 21 -7.80 -35.83 -17.84
N ALA A 22 -8.65 -35.61 -18.85
CA ALA A 22 -9.91 -34.89 -18.68
C ALA A 22 -10.85 -35.56 -17.66
N ALA A 23 -10.91 -36.90 -17.63
CA ALA A 23 -11.67 -37.63 -16.62
C ALA A 23 -11.09 -37.46 -15.20
N PHE A 24 -9.76 -37.46 -15.04
CA PHE A 24 -9.11 -37.18 -13.76
C PHE A 24 -9.31 -35.72 -13.32
N SER A 25 -9.22 -34.74 -14.22
CA SER A 25 -9.50 -33.34 -13.90
C SER A 25 -10.96 -33.13 -13.46
N LEU A 26 -11.93 -33.78 -14.10
CA LEU A 26 -13.34 -33.72 -13.69
C LEU A 26 -13.59 -34.38 -12.32
N LEU A 27 -12.92 -35.51 -12.02
CA LEU A 27 -12.97 -36.14 -10.71
C LEU A 27 -12.31 -35.27 -9.62
N ALA A 28 -11.20 -34.60 -9.93
CA ALA A 28 -10.56 -33.65 -9.03
C ALA A 28 -11.48 -32.44 -8.75
N CYS A 29 -12.12 -31.87 -9.77
CA CYS A 29 -13.11 -30.81 -9.59
C CYS A 29 -14.26 -31.27 -8.66
N GLN A 30 -14.82 -32.47 -8.86
CA GLN A 30 -15.89 -32.98 -7.99
C GLN A 30 -15.44 -33.23 -6.53
N ALA A 31 -14.16 -33.52 -6.30
CA ALA A 31 -13.60 -33.61 -4.96
C ALA A 31 -13.41 -32.24 -4.28
N VAL A 32 -13.14 -31.19 -5.07
CA VAL A 32 -12.92 -29.81 -4.57
C VAL A 32 -14.22 -29.02 -4.41
N THR A 33 -15.16 -29.12 -5.35
CA THR A 33 -16.43 -28.35 -5.32
C THR A 33 -17.52 -29.00 -4.47
N GLY A 34 -17.28 -30.22 -3.98
CA GLY A 34 -18.30 -31.07 -3.37
C GLY A 34 -19.33 -31.60 -4.37
N VAL A 35 -20.14 -32.56 -3.90
CA VAL A 35 -21.30 -33.06 -4.65
C VAL A 35 -22.48 -32.11 -4.37
N PRO A 36 -23.12 -31.50 -5.39
CA PRO A 36 -24.29 -30.66 -5.18
C PRO A 36 -25.44 -31.50 -4.63
N GLU A 37 -25.84 -31.22 -3.39
CA GLU A 37 -26.85 -32.01 -2.69
C GLU A 37 -28.23 -31.88 -3.38
N ALA A 38 -28.93 -33.01 -3.50
CA ALA A 38 -30.16 -33.10 -4.27
C ALA A 38 -31.31 -32.38 -3.54
N ARG A 39 -31.65 -31.17 -3.99
CA ARG A 39 -32.74 -30.36 -3.43
C ARG A 39 -34.04 -31.15 -3.37
N VAL A 40 -34.58 -31.31 -2.15
CA VAL A 40 -35.94 -31.79 -1.91
C VAL A 40 -36.92 -30.75 -2.47
N PRO A 41 -37.99 -31.15 -3.19
CA PRO A 41 -38.98 -30.22 -3.72
C PRO A 41 -39.94 -29.76 -2.62
N GLU A 42 -39.79 -28.51 -2.16
CA GLU A 42 -40.78 -27.85 -1.29
C GLU A 42 -41.76 -26.99 -2.12
N SER A 43 -42.98 -26.80 -1.60
CA SER A 43 -44.16 -26.47 -2.41
C SER A 43 -44.45 -24.97 -2.58
N GLU A 44 -44.88 -24.58 -3.78
CA GLU A 44 -45.34 -23.22 -4.12
C GLU A 44 -46.65 -22.81 -3.41
N PRO A 45 -46.72 -21.57 -2.91
CA PRO A 45 -47.92 -20.73 -2.95
C PRO A 45 -47.75 -19.54 -3.94
N PRO A 46 -48.82 -18.82 -4.32
CA PRO A 46 -49.04 -18.44 -5.72
C PRO A 46 -48.52 -17.06 -6.16
N ALA A 47 -48.67 -16.82 -7.48
CA ALA A 47 -48.01 -15.80 -8.29
C ALA A 47 -48.23 -14.31 -7.93
N SER A 48 -47.28 -13.50 -8.41
CA SER A 48 -47.08 -12.06 -8.25
C SER A 48 -48.15 -11.17 -8.88
N PRO A 49 -47.98 -9.84 -8.73
CA PRO A 49 -48.13 -8.94 -9.87
C PRO A 49 -46.84 -8.15 -10.19
N VAL A 50 -46.40 -8.28 -11.45
CA VAL A 50 -45.82 -7.23 -12.32
C VAL A 50 -44.58 -6.45 -11.83
N ASP A 51 -43.41 -6.96 -12.19
CA ASP A 51 -42.46 -6.32 -13.13
C ASP A 51 -42.33 -4.78 -13.15
N GLU A 52 -41.20 -4.27 -12.63
CA GLU A 52 -40.51 -3.11 -13.19
C GLU A 52 -38.99 -3.32 -13.03
N SER A 53 -38.22 -3.07 -14.10
CA SER A 53 -36.78 -3.41 -14.17
C SER A 53 -35.91 -2.17 -14.33
N PRO A 54 -35.01 -1.87 -13.37
CA PRO A 54 -33.97 -0.86 -13.54
C PRO A 54 -32.68 -1.51 -14.07
N THR A 55 -32.41 -1.34 -15.36
CA THR A 55 -31.04 -1.52 -15.89
C THR A 55 -30.15 -0.37 -15.43
N ALA A 56 -29.57 -0.51 -14.24
CA ALA A 56 -28.51 0.38 -13.77
C ALA A 56 -27.15 -0.16 -14.23
N SER A 57 -26.47 0.59 -15.09
CA SER A 57 -25.01 0.51 -15.18
C SER A 57 -24.41 0.93 -13.84
N PRO A 58 -23.24 0.41 -13.41
CA PRO A 58 -22.48 1.12 -12.38
C PRO A 58 -22.24 2.55 -12.88
N ASN A 59 -22.77 3.53 -12.14
CA ASN A 59 -22.31 4.90 -12.25
C ASN A 59 -20.89 4.96 -11.64
N PRO A 60 -20.00 5.85 -12.09
CA PRO A 60 -18.82 6.18 -11.31
C PRO A 60 -19.21 6.59 -9.89
N LEU A 61 -18.31 6.36 -8.93
CA LEU A 61 -18.43 7.01 -7.63
C LEU A 61 -18.31 8.52 -7.86
N GLU A 62 -19.44 9.22 -7.73
CA GLU A 62 -19.43 10.67 -7.63
C GLU A 62 -18.74 11.01 -6.32
N LEU A 63 -17.60 11.72 -6.41
CA LEU A 63 -16.96 12.33 -5.25
C LEU A 63 -17.97 13.26 -4.55
N PRO A 64 -17.91 13.39 -3.21
CA PRO A 64 -18.86 14.21 -2.48
C PRO A 64 -18.87 15.65 -3.01
N ASP A 65 -20.07 16.16 -3.30
CA ASP A 65 -20.31 17.49 -3.85
C ASP A 65 -19.78 18.57 -2.89
N SER A 66 -18.66 19.20 -3.27
CA SER A 66 -17.86 20.06 -2.40
C SER A 66 -18.54 21.37 -2.00
N ASP A 67 -19.61 21.76 -2.71
CA ASP A 67 -20.15 23.11 -2.66
C ASP A 67 -21.09 23.39 -1.46
N ASN A 68 -21.42 22.41 -0.60
CA ASN A 68 -22.28 22.65 0.57
C ASN A 68 -22.07 21.74 1.81
N GLN A 69 -21.09 20.82 1.82
CA GLN A 69 -20.70 20.14 3.06
C GLN A 69 -19.40 20.73 3.60
N ILE A 70 -19.54 21.70 4.50
CA ILE A 70 -18.48 22.00 5.47
C ILE A 70 -18.31 20.72 6.29
N GLU A 71 -17.17 20.05 6.15
CA GLU A 71 -16.83 18.92 7.02
C GLU A 71 -16.83 19.41 8.47
N ALA A 72 -17.52 18.67 9.34
CA ALA A 72 -17.63 19.07 10.73
C ALA A 72 -16.25 18.92 11.39
N CYS A 73 -15.66 20.04 11.81
CA CYS A 73 -14.36 20.10 12.46
C CYS A 73 -14.22 19.06 13.59
N LEU A 74 -13.03 18.52 13.75
CA LEU A 74 -12.81 17.32 14.53
C LEU A 74 -12.65 17.68 16.02
N GLY A 75 -13.39 16.97 16.89
CA GLY A 75 -13.27 17.11 18.34
C GLY A 75 -13.59 18.53 18.85
N ASP A 76 -12.56 19.23 19.33
CA ASP A 76 -12.62 20.58 19.91
C ASP A 76 -12.18 21.69 18.92
N GLU A 77 -11.93 21.35 17.65
CA GLU A 77 -11.64 22.33 16.59
C GLU A 77 -12.84 23.24 16.27
N ILE A 78 -12.54 24.47 15.89
CA ILE A 78 -13.51 25.48 15.43
C ILE A 78 -13.30 25.74 13.94
N TYR A 79 -14.37 25.98 13.18
CA TYR A 79 -14.30 26.37 11.78
C TYR A 79 -14.03 27.88 11.65
N HIS A 80 -12.87 28.24 11.10
CA HIS A 80 -12.43 29.62 10.89
C HIS A 80 -12.67 30.03 9.44
N ALA A 81 -13.83 30.64 9.20
CA ALA A 81 -14.34 30.96 7.87
C ALA A 81 -13.49 31.97 7.06
N ASP A 82 -12.58 32.70 7.71
CA ASP A 82 -11.65 33.63 7.03
C ASP A 82 -10.50 32.88 6.33
N GLU A 83 -10.04 31.75 6.88
CA GLU A 83 -9.00 30.88 6.30
C GLU A 83 -9.56 29.61 5.63
N ASN A 84 -10.86 29.32 5.84
CA ASN A 84 -11.54 28.09 5.41
C ASN A 84 -10.90 26.79 6.00
N LEU A 85 -10.49 26.84 7.27
CA LEU A 85 -9.83 25.75 7.98
C LEU A 85 -10.51 25.44 9.32
N CYS A 86 -10.29 24.22 9.81
CA CYS A 86 -10.59 23.81 11.19
C CYS A 86 -9.31 23.87 12.02
N TYR A 87 -9.35 24.52 13.19
CA TYR A 87 -8.27 24.51 14.20
C TYR A 87 -8.79 24.98 15.57
N THR A 88 -8.06 24.71 16.65
CA THR A 88 -8.46 25.04 18.03
C THR A 88 -8.34 26.55 18.35
N GLU A 89 -8.79 27.01 19.53
CA GLU A 89 -8.70 28.44 19.90
C GLU A 89 -7.26 28.98 20.04
N ASP A 90 -6.23 28.13 20.17
CA ASP A 90 -4.83 28.57 20.27
C ASP A 90 -4.06 28.59 18.93
N GLY A 91 -4.68 28.11 17.85
CA GLY A 91 -4.09 28.03 16.51
C GLY A 91 -3.49 26.67 16.14
N SER A 92 -3.50 25.69 17.06
CA SER A 92 -3.12 24.31 16.75
C SER A 92 -4.20 23.56 15.94
N ALA A 93 -3.76 22.73 15.00
CA ALA A 93 -4.53 21.56 14.59
C ALA A 93 -4.57 20.53 15.74
N ILE A 94 -5.41 19.50 15.67
CA ILE A 94 -5.44 18.43 16.69
C ILE A 94 -4.02 17.92 17.01
N PRO A 95 -3.65 17.80 18.31
CA PRO A 95 -2.30 17.38 18.73
C PRO A 95 -1.76 16.15 18.02
N LEU A 96 -2.62 15.16 17.77
CA LEU A 96 -2.29 13.94 17.04
C LEU A 96 -1.61 14.20 15.68
N PHE A 97 -1.99 15.23 14.92
CA PHE A 97 -1.31 15.56 13.66
C PHE A 97 0.06 16.21 13.89
N ILE A 98 0.23 16.95 15.00
CA ILE A 98 1.48 17.69 15.29
C ILE A 98 2.51 16.76 15.93
N GLU A 99 2.14 16.00 16.95
CA GLU A 99 2.98 15.01 17.66
C GLU A 99 3.56 13.97 16.67
N MET A 100 2.69 13.44 15.81
CA MET A 100 3.01 12.55 14.70
C MET A 100 3.95 13.19 13.65
N MET A 101 3.72 14.45 13.28
CA MET A 101 4.56 15.15 12.28
C MET A 101 5.88 15.67 12.85
N SER A 102 6.06 15.72 14.17
CA SER A 102 7.37 15.94 14.80
C SER A 102 8.14 14.64 15.09
N GLY A 103 7.51 13.47 14.90
CA GLY A 103 8.06 12.17 15.28
C GLY A 103 7.99 11.89 16.79
N ASP A 104 7.38 12.78 17.57
CA ASP A 104 7.20 12.63 19.01
C ASP A 104 6.02 11.67 19.29
N VAL A 105 6.23 10.36 19.11
CA VAL A 105 5.25 9.33 19.51
C VAL A 105 5.02 9.42 21.02
N ALA A 106 3.76 9.40 21.46
CA ALA A 106 3.37 9.85 22.81
C ALA A 106 4.01 9.06 23.96
N GLU A 107 4.69 9.76 24.89
CA GLU A 107 5.46 9.27 26.07
C GLU A 107 5.31 7.75 26.39
N GLY A 108 6.06 6.92 25.67
CA GLY A 108 6.21 5.49 25.91
C GLY A 108 7.48 5.14 26.70
N ASP A 109 7.56 3.91 27.21
CA ASP A 109 8.85 3.29 27.57
C ASP A 109 9.55 2.86 26.26
N GLU A 110 10.25 3.79 25.60
CA GLU A 110 11.11 3.49 24.44
C GLU A 110 12.13 2.39 24.77
N ASN A 111 12.35 1.46 23.85
CA ASN A 111 13.39 0.43 23.94
C ASN A 111 14.05 0.21 22.57
N LEU A 112 14.70 1.26 22.09
CA LEU A 112 15.53 1.25 20.89
C LEU A 112 16.72 0.26 21.01
N LEU A 113 17.13 -0.26 19.86
CA LEU A 113 18.35 -1.04 19.64
C LEU A 113 19.54 -0.11 19.35
N ASP A 114 20.75 -0.67 19.18
CA ASP A 114 21.95 0.11 18.85
C ASP A 114 21.99 0.56 17.36
N GLU A 115 21.20 -0.08 16.49
CA GLU A 115 21.07 0.16 15.05
C GLU A 115 19.73 -0.45 14.53
N GLU A 116 19.24 -0.01 13.36
CA GLU A 116 18.06 -0.61 12.70
C GLU A 116 18.45 -1.91 11.97
N TYR A 117 17.58 -2.92 12.04
CA TYR A 117 17.76 -4.21 11.39
C TYR A 117 16.70 -4.47 10.32
N MET A 118 17.10 -4.53 9.05
CA MET A 118 16.31 -5.23 8.02
C MET A 118 16.20 -6.72 8.38
N LEU A 119 14.98 -7.25 8.35
CA LEU A 119 14.67 -8.63 8.73
C LEU A 119 14.30 -9.50 7.52
N VAL A 120 13.41 -9.01 6.65
CA VAL A 120 12.90 -9.71 5.47
C VAL A 120 12.59 -8.71 4.35
N VAL A 121 13.00 -9.01 3.12
CA VAL A 121 12.59 -8.26 1.91
C VAL A 121 11.66 -9.12 1.05
N TYR A 122 10.56 -8.56 0.57
CA TYR A 122 9.59 -9.21 -0.33
C TYR A 122 9.48 -8.50 -1.69
N GLU A 123 9.34 -9.26 -2.77
CA GLU A 123 8.87 -8.78 -4.09
C GLU A 123 7.36 -8.43 -4.03
N VAL A 124 6.96 -7.30 -4.62
CA VAL A 124 5.55 -6.85 -4.69
C VAL A 124 4.93 -7.08 -6.09
N ASP A 125 3.74 -7.72 -6.12
CA ASP A 125 2.84 -7.85 -7.29
C ASP A 125 1.46 -7.26 -6.94
N GLY A 126 1.34 -5.93 -7.03
CA GLY A 126 0.09 -5.19 -6.81
C GLY A 126 -0.46 -5.34 -5.39
N ASN A 127 -1.31 -6.35 -5.14
CA ASN A 127 -1.88 -6.65 -3.82
C ASN A 127 -1.25 -7.90 -3.18
N ARG A 128 -0.06 -8.31 -3.62
CA ARG A 128 0.67 -9.48 -3.13
C ARG A 128 2.11 -9.12 -2.79
N ILE A 129 2.63 -9.82 -1.80
CA ILE A 129 4.06 -9.96 -1.52
C ILE A 129 4.47 -11.41 -1.76
N SER A 130 5.68 -11.63 -2.25
CA SER A 130 6.24 -12.95 -2.56
C SER A 130 7.77 -12.96 -2.44
N SER A 131 8.38 -14.13 -2.66
CA SER A 131 9.84 -14.30 -2.74
C SER A 131 10.62 -13.68 -1.57
N PRO A 132 10.28 -14.02 -0.31
CA PRO A 132 10.98 -13.46 0.85
C PRO A 132 12.47 -13.85 0.82
N ASP A 133 13.34 -12.84 0.84
CA ASP A 133 14.75 -12.98 1.19
C ASP A 133 14.96 -12.61 2.66
N PHE A 134 15.87 -13.30 3.34
CA PHE A 134 15.97 -13.32 4.80
C PHE A 134 17.39 -12.98 5.27
N GLU A 135 17.52 -11.91 6.05
CA GLU A 135 18.82 -11.46 6.56
C GLU A 135 19.38 -12.34 7.69
N ASP A 136 20.70 -12.32 7.89
CA ASP A 136 21.40 -13.12 8.91
C ASP A 136 21.33 -12.46 10.31
N VAL A 137 20.10 -12.38 10.83
CA VAL A 137 19.78 -11.70 12.10
C VAL A 137 19.99 -12.58 13.34
N ALA A 138 20.14 -11.91 14.49
CA ALA A 138 20.32 -12.54 15.80
C ALA A 138 19.11 -13.39 16.26
N ASP A 139 19.35 -14.38 17.13
CA ASP A 139 18.37 -15.37 17.60
C ASP A 139 17.13 -14.75 18.29
N ASP A 140 17.23 -13.55 18.84
CA ASP A 140 16.14 -12.79 19.45
C ASP A 140 15.29 -12.01 18.43
N LEU A 141 15.89 -11.49 17.35
CA LEU A 141 15.14 -10.87 16.24
C LEU A 141 14.36 -11.89 15.39
N ARG A 142 14.70 -13.18 15.48
CA ARG A 142 13.99 -14.26 14.76
C ARG A 142 12.50 -14.34 15.05
N VAL A 143 12.06 -13.94 16.24
CA VAL A 143 10.63 -13.93 16.59
C VAL A 143 9.82 -12.97 15.71
N TYR A 144 10.48 -11.94 15.18
CA TYR A 144 9.92 -10.96 14.26
C TYR A 144 10.11 -11.40 12.81
N GLN A 145 11.35 -11.76 12.42
CA GLN A 145 11.68 -12.27 11.08
C GLN A 145 10.80 -13.45 10.64
N GLU A 146 10.36 -14.29 11.57
CA GLU A 146 9.55 -15.50 11.29
C GLU A 146 8.02 -15.29 11.42
N ASP A 147 7.53 -14.08 11.77
CA ASP A 147 6.08 -13.76 11.83
C ASP A 147 5.50 -13.36 10.46
N GLU A 148 5.59 -14.30 9.51
CA GLU A 148 4.98 -14.23 8.17
C GLU A 148 3.50 -13.84 8.23
N GLN A 149 2.76 -14.27 9.28
CA GLN A 149 1.35 -13.91 9.43
C GLN A 149 1.16 -12.40 9.67
N LYS A 150 2.02 -11.78 10.49
CA LYS A 150 1.99 -10.33 10.71
C LYS A 150 2.47 -9.55 9.49
N HIS A 151 3.49 -10.03 8.77
CA HIS A 151 3.96 -9.42 7.52
C HIS A 151 2.84 -9.29 6.49
N PHE A 152 2.12 -10.39 6.22
CA PHE A 152 0.97 -10.39 5.31
C PHE A 152 -0.20 -9.55 5.83
N ALA A 153 -0.40 -9.44 7.15
CA ALA A 153 -1.49 -8.64 7.73
C ALA A 153 -1.24 -7.13 7.55
N ILE A 154 -0.01 -6.66 7.78
CA ILE A 154 0.39 -5.26 7.58
C ILE A 154 0.32 -4.91 6.08
N TRP A 155 0.90 -5.74 5.20
CA TRP A 155 0.83 -5.50 3.76
C TRP A 155 -0.61 -5.47 3.23
N ALA A 156 -1.46 -6.41 3.65
CA ALA A 156 -2.88 -6.43 3.27
C ALA A 156 -3.68 -5.23 3.85
N TYR A 157 -3.19 -4.60 4.91
CA TYR A 157 -3.75 -3.37 5.46
C TYR A 157 -3.37 -2.16 4.58
N PHE A 158 -2.09 -1.96 4.29
CA PHE A 158 -1.61 -0.91 3.38
C PHE A 158 -2.28 -1.01 2.00
N ALA A 159 -2.26 -2.20 1.39
CA ALA A 159 -2.91 -2.48 0.10
C ALA A 159 -4.45 -2.42 0.13
N GLY A 160 -5.05 -2.29 1.32
CA GLY A 160 -6.48 -2.00 1.53
C GLY A 160 -6.80 -0.51 1.67
N ILE A 161 -5.82 0.33 2.02
CA ILE A 161 -5.93 1.79 2.08
C ILE A 161 -5.55 2.39 0.72
N ILE A 162 -4.43 1.95 0.13
CA ILE A 162 -3.86 2.50 -1.11
C ILE A 162 -4.09 1.53 -2.29
N PRO A 163 -4.93 1.91 -3.28
CA PRO A 163 -5.15 1.12 -4.49
C PRO A 163 -3.84 0.88 -5.27
N PRO A 164 -3.65 -0.29 -5.91
CA PRO A 164 -2.41 -0.61 -6.61
C PRO A 164 -2.06 0.38 -7.72
N GLU A 165 -3.05 0.97 -8.41
CA GLU A 165 -2.86 2.00 -9.44
C GLU A 165 -2.21 3.30 -8.92
N ASN A 166 -2.22 3.53 -7.59
CA ASN A 166 -1.60 4.69 -6.96
C ASN A 166 -0.17 4.40 -6.45
N ARG A 167 0.33 3.17 -6.61
CA ARG A 167 1.62 2.70 -6.08
C ARG A 167 2.26 1.62 -6.98
N GLU A 168 2.11 1.78 -8.30
CA GLU A 168 2.67 0.87 -9.31
C GLU A 168 4.21 0.82 -9.29
N ASN A 169 4.85 1.83 -8.68
CA ASN A 169 6.29 1.94 -8.46
C ASN A 169 6.80 1.28 -7.16
N VAL A 170 5.92 0.79 -6.27
CA VAL A 170 6.36 0.07 -5.06
C VAL A 170 6.57 -1.40 -5.41
N THR A 171 7.84 -1.79 -5.55
CA THR A 171 8.25 -3.14 -5.99
C THR A 171 8.85 -3.98 -4.86
N GLN A 172 9.25 -3.34 -3.76
CA GLN A 172 9.77 -4.00 -2.56
C GLN A 172 8.90 -3.68 -1.33
N TYR A 173 8.79 -4.65 -0.43
CA TYR A 173 8.23 -4.49 0.92
C TYR A 173 9.21 -5.08 1.94
N VAL A 174 9.71 -4.24 2.82
CA VAL A 174 10.76 -4.56 3.80
C VAL A 174 10.16 -4.59 5.19
N ILE A 175 10.46 -5.64 5.94
CA ILE A 175 10.23 -5.72 7.38
C ILE A 175 11.53 -5.28 8.06
N THR A 176 11.48 -4.22 8.85
CA THR A 176 12.62 -3.77 9.68
C THR A 176 12.30 -3.89 11.16
N THR A 177 13.27 -3.58 12.02
CA THR A 177 12.99 -3.01 13.34
C THR A 177 14.17 -2.22 13.90
N ASP A 178 13.90 -1.07 14.53
CA ASP A 178 14.86 -0.29 15.34
C ASP A 178 14.59 -0.41 16.85
N GLY A 179 13.43 -0.93 17.28
CA GLY A 179 13.21 -1.37 18.66
C GLY A 179 11.76 -1.38 19.14
N LEU A 180 11.39 -0.35 19.91
CA LEU A 180 10.03 -0.08 20.41
C LEU A 180 9.96 1.43 20.65
N GLY A 181 9.08 2.12 19.92
CA GLY A 181 9.33 3.51 19.53
C GLY A 181 10.47 3.58 18.52
N GLY A 182 10.54 4.68 17.76
CA GLY A 182 11.50 4.83 16.66
C GLY A 182 10.79 5.04 15.32
N SER A 183 11.33 4.47 14.25
CA SER A 183 10.79 4.59 12.89
C SER A 183 9.71 3.55 12.59
N LEU A 184 8.43 3.89 12.81
CA LEU A 184 7.32 2.95 12.60
C LEU A 184 7.22 2.45 11.14
N ALA A 185 7.47 3.33 10.16
CA ALA A 185 7.54 3.00 8.73
C ALA A 185 8.27 4.10 7.96
N ALA A 186 8.79 3.76 6.77
CA ALA A 186 9.45 4.66 5.84
C ALA A 186 9.23 4.22 4.39
N VAL A 187 9.51 5.10 3.41
CA VAL A 187 9.71 4.70 2.01
C VAL A 187 11.03 5.22 1.46
N ALA A 188 11.74 4.34 0.74
CA ALA A 188 13.01 4.63 0.11
C ALA A 188 12.98 4.25 -1.39
N GLN A 189 13.89 4.82 -2.18
CA GLN A 189 14.14 4.30 -3.53
C GLN A 189 14.69 2.88 -3.43
N SER A 190 14.28 1.96 -4.31
CA SER A 190 14.73 0.56 -4.24
C SER A 190 16.25 0.46 -4.44
N SER A 191 16.88 -0.58 -3.88
CA SER A 191 18.34 -0.79 -3.99
C SER A 191 18.87 -0.88 -5.43
N ASP A 192 18.01 -1.23 -6.37
CA ASP A 192 18.38 -1.70 -7.72
C ASP A 192 17.95 -0.73 -8.83
N ASP A 193 16.87 0.04 -8.64
CA ASP A 193 16.37 1.02 -9.61
C ASP A 193 15.79 2.28 -8.91
N PRO A 194 16.31 3.50 -9.18
CA PRO A 194 15.85 4.74 -8.55
C PRO A 194 14.43 5.17 -8.95
N PHE A 195 13.83 4.54 -9.96
CA PHE A 195 12.44 4.80 -10.35
C PHE A 195 11.45 3.91 -9.57
N GLU A 196 11.94 2.86 -8.91
CA GLU A 196 11.17 1.96 -8.05
C GLU A 196 11.40 2.29 -6.57
N TRP A 197 10.48 1.86 -5.71
CA TRP A 197 10.44 2.19 -4.28
C TRP A 197 10.20 0.97 -3.39
N ALA A 198 10.77 0.99 -2.21
CA ALA A 198 10.49 0.10 -1.09
C ALA A 198 9.50 0.77 -0.12
N LEU A 199 8.58 -0.01 0.45
CA LEU A 199 7.90 0.34 1.70
C LEU A 199 8.53 -0.45 2.84
N GLU A 200 8.99 0.24 3.86
CA GLU A 200 9.68 -0.30 5.03
C GLU A 200 8.80 -0.09 6.27
N VAL A 201 8.70 -1.09 7.15
CA VAL A 201 7.84 -1.03 8.35
C VAL A 201 8.50 -1.74 9.53
N ASP A 202 8.61 -1.03 10.68
CA ASP A 202 8.97 -1.66 11.94
C ASP A 202 7.81 -2.55 12.42
N ILE A 203 8.09 -3.85 12.46
CA ILE A 203 7.14 -4.87 12.87
C ILE A 203 6.75 -4.79 14.34
N VAL A 204 7.58 -4.31 15.25
CA VAL A 204 7.25 -4.14 16.68
C VAL A 204 6.17 -3.08 16.85
N ASP A 205 6.37 -1.89 16.27
CA ASP A 205 5.57 -0.69 16.52
C ASP A 205 4.18 -0.68 15.88
N THR A 206 3.95 -1.50 14.86
CA THR A 206 2.63 -1.75 14.20
C THR A 206 1.45 -2.16 15.12
N SER A 207 1.64 -2.23 16.44
CA SER A 207 0.60 -2.61 17.41
C SER A 207 -0.51 -1.57 17.59
N ASN A 208 -0.21 -0.27 17.44
CA ASN A 208 -1.22 0.79 17.47
C ASN A 208 -1.73 1.07 16.06
N ILE A 209 -2.95 0.61 15.78
CA ILE A 209 -3.55 0.75 14.46
C ILE A 209 -3.75 2.20 14.02
N GLN A 210 -3.85 3.18 14.93
CA GLN A 210 -4.06 4.58 14.57
C GLN A 210 -2.77 5.23 14.06
N GLU A 211 -1.66 5.05 14.78
CA GLU A 211 -0.32 5.46 14.32
C GLU A 211 0.04 4.72 13.02
N LEU A 212 -0.12 3.39 12.95
CA LEU A 212 0.11 2.62 11.73
C LEU A 212 -0.75 3.10 10.54
N THR A 213 -2.02 3.46 10.75
CA THR A 213 -2.86 4.06 9.69
C THR A 213 -2.25 5.37 9.19
N PHE A 214 -1.75 6.20 10.10
CA PHE A 214 -1.21 7.50 9.77
C PHE A 214 0.12 7.40 9.04
N THR A 215 1.11 6.69 9.57
CA THR A 215 2.43 6.59 8.94
C THR A 215 2.31 5.94 7.56
N LEU A 216 1.48 4.92 7.37
CA LEU A 216 1.20 4.36 6.03
C LEU A 216 0.54 5.35 5.05
N ILE A 217 -0.13 6.40 5.54
CA ILE A 217 -0.66 7.51 4.72
C ILE A 217 0.41 8.61 4.51
N HIS A 218 1.31 8.81 5.46
CA HIS A 218 2.49 9.69 5.35
C HIS A 218 3.45 9.16 4.27
N GLU A 219 3.77 7.86 4.33
CA GLU A 219 4.57 7.13 3.33
C GLU A 219 3.92 7.16 1.94
N TYR A 220 2.59 7.04 1.87
CA TYR A 220 1.89 7.28 0.62
C TYR A 220 2.00 8.74 0.14
N GLY A 221 2.06 9.72 1.05
CA GLY A 221 2.38 11.11 0.75
C GLY A 221 3.76 11.28 0.11
N HIS A 222 4.79 10.60 0.61
CA HIS A 222 6.11 10.53 -0.02
C HIS A 222 6.03 9.90 -1.42
N LEU A 223 5.44 8.70 -1.56
CA LEU A 223 5.25 8.04 -2.86
C LEU A 223 4.49 8.91 -3.87
N LEU A 224 3.51 9.69 -3.42
CA LEU A 224 2.71 10.60 -4.27
C LEU A 224 3.46 11.87 -4.68
N THR A 225 4.41 12.35 -3.86
CA THR A 225 5.07 13.66 -4.05
C THR A 225 6.55 13.59 -4.45
N LEU A 226 7.19 12.42 -4.34
CA LEU A 226 8.62 12.19 -4.67
C LEU A 226 8.84 11.21 -5.82
N ASN A 227 7.77 10.60 -6.38
CA ASN A 227 7.89 9.77 -7.59
C ASN A 227 8.44 10.55 -8.80
N ALA A 228 8.88 9.81 -9.82
CA ALA A 228 9.59 10.36 -10.98
C ALA A 228 8.79 11.34 -11.88
N GLU A 229 7.47 11.48 -11.72
CA GLU A 229 6.72 12.57 -12.37
C GLU A 229 6.82 13.90 -11.60
N GLN A 230 7.04 13.82 -10.29
CA GLN A 230 7.21 14.96 -9.38
C GLN A 230 8.68 15.36 -9.24
N ALA A 231 9.54 14.40 -8.87
CA ALA A 231 10.98 14.55 -8.70
C ALA A 231 11.72 13.48 -9.55
N PRO A 232 12.05 13.76 -10.83
CA PRO A 232 12.82 12.85 -11.67
C PRO A 232 14.17 12.50 -11.01
N PRO A 233 14.46 11.21 -10.72
CA PRO A 233 15.61 10.83 -9.91
C PRO A 233 16.97 11.28 -10.46
N ASN A 234 17.82 11.78 -9.59
CA ASN A 234 19.23 12.02 -9.89
C ASN A 234 20.01 10.71 -9.78
N VAL A 235 20.03 9.98 -10.89
CA VAL A 235 20.74 8.70 -11.06
C VAL A 235 22.24 8.80 -10.67
N GLU A 236 22.87 9.97 -10.77
CA GLU A 236 24.28 10.13 -10.37
C GLU A 236 24.45 10.09 -8.84
N ILE A 237 23.55 10.73 -8.07
CA ILE A 237 23.53 10.64 -6.60
C ILE A 237 23.13 9.24 -6.13
N PHE A 238 22.09 8.65 -6.71
CA PHE A 238 21.64 7.31 -6.35
C PHE A 238 22.76 6.25 -6.48
N ASN A 239 23.64 6.39 -7.48
CA ASN A 239 24.80 5.48 -7.65
C ASN A 239 26.02 5.86 -6.78
N ASN A 240 26.01 7.01 -6.08
CA ASN A 240 27.11 7.52 -5.26
C ASN A 240 26.57 8.25 -4.00
N PRO A 241 25.82 7.58 -3.11
CA PRO A 241 25.14 8.25 -1.99
C PRO A 241 26.12 8.86 -0.95
N ASP A 242 27.35 8.35 -0.87
CA ASP A 242 28.41 8.86 0.00
C ASP A 242 29.15 10.13 -0.54
N ASP A 243 28.73 10.70 -1.69
CA ASP A 243 29.41 11.84 -2.33
C ASP A 243 28.73 13.18 -1.99
N ASP A 244 29.11 13.76 -0.83
CA ASP A 244 28.66 15.08 -0.36
C ASP A 244 28.85 16.20 -1.40
N ASP A 245 29.97 16.18 -2.15
CA ASP A 245 30.30 17.20 -3.15
C ASP A 245 29.36 17.11 -4.37
N LEU A 246 28.93 15.89 -4.74
CA LEU A 246 27.93 15.63 -5.78
C LEU A 246 26.52 16.02 -5.33
N TYR A 247 26.12 15.67 -4.09
CA TYR A 247 24.82 16.05 -3.52
C TYR A 247 24.66 17.57 -3.49
N ALA A 248 25.61 18.28 -2.87
CA ALA A 248 25.58 19.74 -2.77
C ALA A 248 25.64 20.42 -4.16
N GLN A 249 26.27 19.79 -5.15
CA GLN A 249 26.26 20.30 -6.53
C GLN A 249 24.88 20.17 -7.19
N ALA A 250 24.16 19.07 -6.95
CA ALA A 250 22.81 18.89 -7.50
C ALA A 250 21.79 19.83 -6.86
N GLU A 251 21.82 19.94 -5.52
CA GLU A 251 20.99 20.88 -4.75
C GLU A 251 21.19 22.32 -5.27
N TYR A 252 22.44 22.81 -5.28
CA TYR A 252 22.79 24.14 -5.77
C TYR A 252 22.43 24.37 -7.25
N SER A 253 22.38 23.31 -8.06
CA SER A 253 22.04 23.39 -9.49
C SER A 253 20.54 23.26 -9.78
N CYS A 254 19.71 22.94 -8.79
CA CYS A 254 18.28 22.76 -8.96
C CYS A 254 17.55 24.12 -9.07
N PRO A 255 16.86 24.43 -10.19
CA PRO A 255 16.15 25.71 -10.35
C PRO A 255 14.80 25.80 -9.61
N THR A 256 14.38 24.75 -8.89
CA THR A 256 13.05 24.60 -8.28
C THR A 256 13.14 24.32 -6.77
N TYR A 257 13.01 23.06 -6.36
CA TYR A 257 13.21 22.56 -5.00
C TYR A 257 13.84 21.17 -5.07
N PHE A 258 14.76 20.87 -4.15
CA PHE A 258 15.53 19.62 -4.14
C PHE A 258 15.29 18.88 -2.82
N PRO A 259 14.35 17.90 -2.77
CA PRO A 259 14.13 17.05 -1.59
C PRO A 259 15.32 16.14 -1.24
N GLY A 260 16.02 15.62 -2.26
CA GLY A 260 17.16 14.73 -2.11
C GLY A 260 17.30 13.72 -3.26
N GLU A 261 16.18 13.13 -3.68
CA GLU A 261 16.12 12.08 -4.70
C GLU A 261 16.34 12.65 -6.11
N GLY A 262 15.91 13.89 -6.34
CA GLY A 262 15.94 14.56 -7.63
C GLY A 262 15.47 16.01 -7.54
N CYS A 263 15.68 16.77 -8.61
CA CYS A 263 15.20 18.16 -8.69
C CYS A 263 13.75 18.19 -9.18
N MET A 264 12.85 18.84 -8.42
CA MET A 264 11.41 18.80 -8.71
C MET A 264 11.03 19.46 -10.04
N THR A 265 10.00 18.94 -10.70
CA THR A 265 9.42 19.58 -11.90
C THR A 265 8.69 20.88 -11.54
N ASP A 266 8.58 21.81 -12.49
CA ASP A 266 7.77 23.03 -12.32
C ASP A 266 6.31 22.74 -11.92
N SER A 267 5.81 21.55 -12.25
CA SER A 267 4.46 21.06 -11.96
C SER A 267 4.33 20.26 -10.66
N ALA A 268 5.42 19.98 -9.94
CA ALA A 268 5.40 19.10 -8.77
C ALA A 268 4.58 19.70 -7.62
N TYR A 269 3.78 18.87 -6.94
CA TYR A 269 2.86 19.32 -5.89
C TYR A 269 3.59 20.01 -4.75
N LEU A 270 4.71 19.42 -4.27
CA LEU A 270 5.49 19.99 -3.17
C LEU A 270 6.25 21.27 -3.59
N TYR A 271 6.73 21.37 -4.82
CA TYR A 271 7.35 22.61 -5.31
C TYR A 271 6.33 23.75 -5.45
N GLN A 272 5.12 23.46 -5.93
CA GLN A 272 4.02 24.45 -5.96
C GLN A 272 3.62 24.89 -4.54
N PHE A 273 3.51 23.95 -3.59
CA PHE A 273 3.27 24.24 -2.18
C PHE A 273 4.39 25.11 -1.58
N TYR A 274 5.65 24.70 -1.74
CA TYR A 274 6.83 25.45 -1.29
C TYR A 274 6.83 26.88 -1.84
N THR A 275 6.61 27.04 -3.14
CA THR A 275 6.58 28.35 -3.82
C THR A 275 5.44 29.24 -3.31
N GLN A 276 4.27 28.66 -2.97
CA GLN A 276 3.13 29.42 -2.49
C GLN A 276 3.22 29.80 -1.00
N PHE A 277 3.80 28.94 -0.15
CA PHE A 277 3.71 29.08 1.31
C PHE A 277 5.05 29.26 2.04
N TRP A 278 6.16 28.74 1.52
CA TRP A 278 7.45 28.68 2.25
C TRP A 278 8.58 29.50 1.61
N ALA A 279 8.57 29.76 0.31
CA ALA A 279 9.62 30.50 -0.42
C ALA A 279 9.73 32.00 -0.05
N GLY A 280 8.96 32.48 0.93
CA GLY A 280 9.10 33.79 1.58
C GLY A 280 9.42 33.71 3.08
N ILE A 281 9.78 32.52 3.57
CA ILE A 281 10.11 32.18 4.96
C ILE A 281 11.49 31.48 5.01
N TYR A 282 11.77 30.62 4.03
CA TYR A 282 13.05 29.95 3.80
C TYR A 282 14.01 30.89 3.05
N ASP A 283 15.22 31.08 3.57
CA ASP A 283 16.20 32.13 3.19
C ASP A 283 17.64 31.54 3.18
#